data_AF-A0A2V7YBK9-F1
#
_entry.id   AF-A0A2V7YBK9-F1
#
_cell.length_a   1.000
_cell.length_b   1.000
_cell.length_c   1.000
_cell.angle_alpha   90.00
_cell.angle_beta   90.00
_cell.angle_gamma   90.00
#
_symmetry.space_group_name_H-M   'P 1'
#
loop_
_entity.id
_entity.type
_entity.pdbx_description
1 polymer ?
#
loop_
_entity_poly.entity_id
_entity_poly.type
_entity_poly.pdbx_seq_one_letter_code
_entity_poly.pdbx_strand_id
1 'polypeptide(L)'
;MSSLDLTEAQIAVHWKEEEYFYPSEQFKKQANLNDPSINQRFTLDKFPQCFNEYAELLAWYKKWDQTLDSSNPPFWKWFVGGKINASFNCLDRHLATHKGKAAYIFVPEPENEPPLILTYLELYNR
;
A
#
# COMPACT_ATOMS: atom_id res chain seq x y z
N MET A 1 16.90 3.79 -43.12
CA MET A 1 16.77 2.86 -41.97
C MET A 1 18.08 2.08 -41.86
N SER A 2 19.03 2.59 -41.08
CA SER A 2 20.26 1.87 -40.79
C SER A 2 20.00 1.07 -39.52
N SER A 3 19.94 -0.26 -39.65
CA SER A 3 19.97 -1.18 -38.52
C SER A 3 21.29 -0.96 -37.80
N LEU A 4 21.21 -0.48 -36.55
CA LEU A 4 22.37 -0.43 -35.67
C LEU A 4 22.77 -1.88 -35.38
N ASP A 5 23.80 -2.38 -36.06
CA ASP A 5 24.49 -3.62 -35.72
C ASP A 5 25.26 -3.40 -34.41
N LEU A 6 24.54 -3.49 -33.30
CA LEU A 6 25.11 -3.45 -31.97
C LEU A 6 25.77 -4.80 -31.69
N THR A 7 27.10 -4.79 -31.56
CA THR A 7 27.87 -5.97 -31.19
C THR A 7 27.49 -6.48 -29.81
N GLU A 8 27.59 -7.80 -29.57
CA GLU A 8 27.36 -8.41 -28.25
C GLU A 8 28.19 -7.74 -27.14
N ALA A 9 29.41 -7.29 -27.47
CA ALA A 9 30.25 -6.51 -26.58
C ALA A 9 29.67 -5.12 -26.25
N GLN A 10 29.00 -4.44 -27.19
CA GLN A 10 28.31 -3.16 -26.92
C GLN A 10 27.06 -3.35 -26.06
N ILE A 11 26.37 -4.49 -26.20
CA ILE A 11 25.24 -4.87 -25.33
C ILE A 11 25.76 -5.25 -23.93
N ALA A 12 26.88 -6.00 -23.85
CA ALA A 12 27.49 -6.45 -22.59
C ALA A 12 28.19 -5.32 -21.81
N VAL A 13 28.68 -4.27 -22.48
CA VAL A 13 29.28 -3.08 -21.83
C VAL A 13 28.24 -2.19 -21.15
N HIS A 14 26.94 -2.41 -21.38
CA HIS A 14 25.86 -1.80 -20.61
C HIS A 14 25.62 -2.44 -19.23
N TRP A 15 26.52 -3.32 -18.77
CA TRP A 15 26.70 -3.61 -17.33
C TRP A 15 27.73 -2.67 -16.70
N LYS A 16 27.63 -1.37 -17.00
CA LYS A 16 28.22 -0.36 -16.14
C LYS A 16 27.57 -0.51 -14.76
N GLU A 17 28.43 -0.69 -13.76
CA GLU A 17 28.20 -0.59 -12.32
C GLU A 17 26.84 0.02 -11.97
N GLU A 18 26.05 -0.68 -11.15
CA GLU A 18 24.75 -0.22 -10.66
C GLU A 18 24.88 1.17 -10.03
N GLU A 19 24.70 2.22 -10.83
CA GLU A 19 24.76 3.58 -10.33
C GLU A 19 23.56 3.76 -9.41
N TYR A 20 23.83 3.95 -8.12
CA TYR A 20 22.78 4.10 -7.12
C TYR A 20 22.10 5.46 -7.30
N PHE A 21 20.89 5.46 -7.83
CA PHE A 21 20.04 6.64 -7.88
C PHE A 21 19.31 6.83 -6.55
N TYR A 22 19.88 7.67 -5.68
CA TYR A 22 19.23 8.02 -4.42
C TYR A 22 18.02 8.93 -4.66
N PRO A 23 16.93 8.78 -3.90
CA PRO A 23 15.81 9.70 -3.97
C PRO A 23 16.24 11.11 -3.61
N SER A 24 15.64 12.11 -4.25
CA SER A 24 15.90 13.52 -3.94
C SER A 24 15.51 13.86 -2.50
N GLU A 25 16.15 14.86 -1.91
CA GLU A 25 15.83 15.32 -0.56
C GLU A 25 14.38 15.80 -0.43
N GLN A 26 13.84 16.42 -1.48
CA GLN A 26 12.42 16.80 -1.52
C GLN A 26 11.51 15.56 -1.43
N PHE A 27 11.86 14.48 -2.13
CA PHE A 27 11.11 13.23 -2.09
C PHE A 27 11.18 12.56 -0.72
N LYS A 28 12.35 12.54 -0.07
CA LYS A 28 12.52 11.98 1.27
C LYS A 28 11.67 12.71 2.32
N LYS A 29 11.56 14.04 2.24
CA LYS A 29 10.80 14.85 3.21
C LYS A 29 9.29 14.59 3.19
N GLN A 30 8.72 14.27 2.03
CA GLN A 30 7.29 13.97 1.89
C GLN A 30 6.94 12.49 2.17
N ALA A 31 7.92 11.65 2.46
CA ALA A 31 7.68 10.24 2.71
C ALA A 31 6.81 10.04 3.96
N ASN A 32 5.81 9.16 3.87
CA ASN A 32 4.96 8.78 5.01
C ASN A 32 5.77 8.13 6.15
N LEU A 33 6.89 7.49 5.80
CA LEU A 33 7.82 6.88 6.73
C LEU A 33 9.15 7.62 6.69
N ASN A 34 9.25 8.69 7.46
CA ASN A 34 10.45 9.51 7.58
C ASN A 34 11.17 9.36 8.94
N ASP A 35 10.55 8.67 9.89
CA ASP A 35 11.11 8.42 11.22
C ASP A 35 11.98 7.14 11.22
N PRO A 36 13.31 7.26 11.37
CA PRO A 36 14.21 6.12 11.39
C PRO A 36 13.99 5.18 12.60
N SER A 37 13.25 5.61 13.63
CA SER A 37 12.90 4.77 14.78
C SER A 37 12.05 3.55 14.39
N ILE A 38 11.39 3.59 13.23
CA ILE A 38 10.58 2.47 12.71
C ILE A 38 11.35 1.14 12.71
N ASN A 39 12.64 1.18 12.35
CA ASN A 39 13.48 -0.03 12.31
C ASN A 39 13.65 -0.66 13.69
N GLN A 40 13.62 0.15 14.75
CA GLN A 40 13.68 -0.32 16.14
C GLN A 40 12.33 -0.81 16.65
N ARG A 41 11.22 -0.38 16.03
CA ARG A 41 9.86 -0.81 16.38
C ARG A 41 9.47 -2.13 15.69
N PHE A 42 10.06 -2.41 14.52
CA PHE A 42 9.81 -3.59 13.70
C PHE A 42 10.96 -4.60 13.72
N THR A 43 11.51 -4.85 14.90
CA THR A 43 12.56 -5.86 15.12
C THR A 43 11.96 -7.25 15.33
N LEU A 44 12.77 -8.30 15.15
CA LEU A 44 12.34 -9.70 15.31
C LEU A 44 11.92 -10.05 16.74
N ASP A 45 12.51 -9.41 17.76
CA ASP A 45 12.15 -9.61 19.17
C ASP A 45 10.74 -9.06 19.50
N LYS A 46 10.26 -8.09 18.72
CA LYS A 46 8.91 -7.51 18.86
C LYS A 46 7.89 -8.20 17.95
N PHE A 47 8.33 -9.17 17.14
CA PHE A 47 7.44 -9.96 16.32
C PHE A 47 6.63 -10.93 17.20
N PRO A 48 5.32 -11.09 16.99
CA PRO A 48 4.47 -10.46 15.97
C PRO A 48 3.84 -9.13 16.40
N GLN A 49 3.97 -8.71 17.66
CA GLN A 49 3.23 -7.58 18.24
C GLN A 49 3.53 -6.22 17.58
N CYS A 50 4.69 -6.05 16.94
CA CYS A 50 5.01 -4.86 16.15
C CYS A 50 3.93 -4.55 15.09
N PHE A 51 3.23 -5.55 14.55
CA PHE A 51 2.14 -5.37 13.59
C PHE A 51 0.87 -4.77 14.19
N ASN A 52 0.72 -4.74 15.52
CA ASN A 52 -0.45 -4.15 16.16
C ASN A 52 -0.60 -2.67 15.80
N GLU A 53 0.50 -1.93 15.68
CA GLU A 53 0.50 -0.51 15.31
C GLU A 53 -0.22 -0.26 13.98
N TYR A 54 0.10 -1.05 12.94
CA TYR A 54 -0.56 -0.93 11.64
C TYR A 54 -1.99 -1.46 11.66
N ALA A 55 -2.25 -2.53 12.42
CA ALA A 55 -3.60 -3.05 12.58
C ALA A 55 -4.55 -2.05 13.26
N GLU A 56 -4.04 -1.17 14.13
CA GLU A 56 -4.80 -0.08 14.75
C GLU A 56 -5.20 1.03 13.75
N LEU A 57 -4.59 1.10 12.56
CA LEU A 57 -5.02 2.04 11.50
C LEU A 57 -6.35 1.64 10.86
N LEU A 58 -6.80 0.41 11.10
CA LEU A 58 -8.08 -0.10 10.65
C LEU A 58 -9.14 0.11 11.74
N ALA A 59 -10.38 0.31 11.30
CA ALA A 59 -11.54 0.36 12.17
C ALA A 59 -12.05 -1.06 12.43
N TRP A 60 -11.95 -1.50 13.69
CA TRP A 60 -12.41 -2.80 14.15
C TRP A 60 -13.72 -2.67 14.92
N TYR A 61 -14.67 -3.57 14.64
CA TYR A 61 -15.88 -3.72 15.47
C TYR A 61 -15.57 -4.43 16.78
N LYS A 62 -14.63 -5.39 16.73
CA LYS A 62 -14.06 -6.04 17.91
C LYS A 62 -12.55 -6.13 17.71
N LYS A 63 -11.75 -5.60 18.64
CA LYS A 63 -10.30 -5.81 18.65
C LYS A 63 -9.98 -7.31 18.75
N TRP A 64 -8.88 -7.71 18.15
CA TRP A 64 -8.42 -9.09 18.18
C TRP A 64 -7.87 -9.46 19.55
N ASP A 65 -7.91 -10.75 19.85
CA ASP A 65 -7.46 -11.32 21.12
C ASP A 65 -5.99 -11.79 21.00
N GLN A 66 -5.57 -12.22 19.80
CA GLN A 66 -4.20 -12.68 19.52
C GLN A 66 -3.72 -12.19 18.14
N THR A 67 -2.50 -11.63 18.08
CA THR A 67 -1.94 -11.05 16.84
C THR A 67 -1.62 -12.11 15.79
N LEU A 68 -0.97 -13.21 16.18
CA LEU A 68 -0.65 -14.33 15.29
C LEU A 68 -0.79 -15.65 16.05
N ASP A 69 -1.60 -16.55 15.50
CA ASP A 69 -1.65 -17.96 15.87
C ASP A 69 -0.83 -18.78 14.87
N SER A 70 0.27 -19.33 15.38
CA SER A 70 1.26 -20.16 14.69
C SER A 70 1.18 -21.64 15.04
N SER A 71 0.15 -22.06 15.79
CA SER A 71 0.08 -23.41 16.37
C SER A 71 -0.10 -24.54 15.35
N ASN A 72 -0.60 -24.25 14.15
CA ASN A 72 -0.87 -25.25 13.11
C ASN A 72 -0.36 -24.83 11.71
N PRO A 73 0.96 -24.81 11.46
CA PRO A 73 1.49 -24.55 10.12
C PRO A 73 0.99 -25.59 9.09
N PRO A 74 0.62 -25.21 7.86
CA PRO A 74 0.76 -23.89 7.23
C PRO A 74 -0.44 -22.93 7.43
N PHE A 75 -1.37 -23.23 8.33
CA PHE A 75 -2.60 -22.46 8.56
C PHE A 75 -2.40 -21.33 9.58
N TRP A 76 -1.60 -20.33 9.19
CA TRP A 76 -1.37 -19.13 9.99
C TRP A 76 -2.63 -18.27 10.10
N LYS A 77 -2.96 -17.83 11.32
CA LYS A 77 -4.10 -16.92 11.54
C LYS A 77 -3.63 -15.62 12.16
N TRP A 78 -3.93 -14.52 11.49
CA TRP A 78 -3.62 -13.18 11.96
C TRP A 78 -4.84 -12.53 12.60
N PHE A 79 -4.61 -11.75 13.67
CA PHE A 79 -5.62 -10.96 14.38
C PHE A 79 -6.84 -11.80 14.80
N VAL A 80 -6.56 -12.94 15.44
CA VAL A 80 -7.56 -13.94 15.84
C VAL A 80 -8.55 -13.33 16.82
N GLY A 81 -9.84 -13.62 16.58
CA GLY A 81 -10.94 -13.10 17.39
C GLY A 81 -11.36 -11.66 17.06
N GLY A 82 -10.62 -10.99 16.16
CA GLY A 82 -10.97 -9.66 15.65
C GLY A 82 -12.16 -9.70 14.70
N LYS A 83 -12.98 -8.65 14.71
CA LYS A 83 -14.12 -8.47 13.78
C LYS A 83 -13.99 -7.14 13.05
N ILE A 84 -14.02 -7.20 11.73
CA ILE A 84 -13.87 -6.07 10.83
C ILE A 84 -14.71 -6.29 9.57
N ASN A 85 -15.01 -5.21 8.85
CA ASN A 85 -15.60 -5.27 7.53
C ASN A 85 -14.76 -4.43 6.55
N ALA A 86 -14.49 -5.00 5.38
CA ALA A 86 -13.67 -4.37 4.34
C ALA A 86 -14.36 -3.13 3.76
N SER A 87 -15.63 -3.24 3.36
CA SER A 87 -16.41 -2.11 2.84
C SER A 87 -16.46 -0.95 3.83
N PHE A 88 -16.68 -1.22 5.12
CA PHE A 88 -16.69 -0.20 6.16
C PHE A 88 -15.38 0.58 6.25
N ASN A 89 -14.24 -0.11 6.15
CA ASN A 89 -12.92 0.53 6.17
C ASN A 89 -12.58 1.25 4.88
N CYS A 90 -13.09 0.78 3.73
CA CYS A 90 -12.80 1.36 2.44
C CYS A 90 -13.77 2.49 2.04
N LEU A 91 -14.97 2.55 2.62
CA LEU A 91 -16.05 3.42 2.17
C LEU A 91 -16.72 4.15 3.34
N ASP A 92 -17.43 3.42 4.20
CA ASP A 92 -18.34 3.98 5.19
C ASP A 92 -17.63 4.94 6.17
N ARG A 93 -16.46 4.56 6.70
CA ARG A 93 -15.72 5.42 7.65
C ARG A 93 -15.30 6.77 7.06
N HIS A 94 -15.18 6.85 5.74
CA HIS A 94 -14.76 8.07 5.04
C HIS A 94 -15.94 9.03 4.77
N LEU A 95 -17.19 8.57 4.89
CA LEU A 95 -18.38 9.41 4.68
C LEU A 95 -18.49 10.55 5.69
N ALA A 96 -18.01 10.35 6.92
CA ALA A 96 -18.10 11.36 7.97
C ALA A 96 -17.27 12.63 7.66
N THR A 97 -16.09 12.47 7.06
CA THR A 97 -15.12 13.57 6.86
C THR A 97 -14.83 13.88 5.40
N HIS A 98 -15.06 12.93 4.49
CA HIS A 98 -14.58 12.99 3.10
C HIS A 98 -15.65 12.61 2.06
N LYS A 99 -16.94 12.76 2.40
CA LYS A 99 -18.07 12.41 1.51
C LYS A 99 -17.95 12.94 0.07
N GLY A 100 -17.43 14.16 -0.11
CA GLY A 100 -17.26 14.80 -1.43
C GLY A 100 -15.91 14.57 -2.10
N LYS A 101 -15.00 13.80 -1.47
CA LYS A 101 -13.70 13.46 -2.06
C LYS A 101 -13.89 12.36 -3.09
N ALA A 102 -13.18 12.43 -4.21
CA ALA A 102 -13.12 11.35 -5.19
C ALA A 102 -12.62 10.06 -4.52
N ALA A 103 -13.41 9.00 -4.60
CA ALA A 103 -13.11 7.65 -4.11
C ALA A 103 -12.66 6.74 -5.26
N TYR A 104 -13.27 6.91 -6.43
CA TYR A 104 -13.00 6.10 -7.60
C TYR A 104 -12.93 7.00 -8.84
N ILE A 105 -11.87 6.84 -9.63
CA ILE A 105 -11.67 7.54 -10.90
C ILE A 105 -11.51 6.46 -11.96
N PHE A 106 -12.55 6.27 -12.77
CA PHE A 106 -12.53 5.38 -13.92
C PHE A 106 -12.07 6.16 -15.13
N VAL A 107 -10.97 5.72 -15.73
CA VAL A 107 -10.47 6.23 -17.00
C VAL A 107 -10.85 5.20 -18.06
N PRO A 108 -11.81 5.52 -18.95
CA PRO A 108 -12.21 4.63 -20.04
C PRO A 108 -11.04 4.32 -20.98
N GLU A 109 -11.13 3.20 -21.70
CA GLU A 109 -10.18 2.89 -22.77
C GLU A 109 -10.31 3.85 -23.97
N PRO A 110 -11.52 4.21 -24.45
CA PRO A 110 -11.64 5.20 -25.51
C PRO A 110 -11.23 6.60 -25.03
N GLU A 111 -10.23 7.20 -25.67
CA GLU A 111 -9.70 8.52 -25.29
C GLU A 111 -10.71 9.67 -25.44
N ASN A 112 -11.77 9.46 -26.21
CA ASN A 112 -12.85 10.42 -26.41
C ASN A 112 -13.94 10.36 -25.32
N GLU A 113 -13.91 9.36 -24.44
CA GLU A 113 -14.82 9.26 -23.32
C GLU A 113 -14.24 9.94 -22.07
N PRO A 114 -14.97 10.86 -21.42
CA PRO A 114 -14.47 11.54 -20.24
C PRO A 114 -14.36 10.57 -19.05
N PRO A 115 -13.38 10.77 -18.14
CA PRO A 115 -13.29 9.98 -16.92
C PRO A 115 -14.54 10.08 -16.06
N LEU A 116 -14.98 8.95 -15.49
CA LEU A 116 -16.04 8.91 -14.49
C LEU A 116 -15.41 9.03 -13.10
N ILE A 117 -15.75 10.10 -12.39
CA ILE A 117 -15.29 10.35 -11.02
C ILE A 117 -16.46 10.11 -10.08
N LEU A 118 -16.29 9.21 -9.12
CA LEU A 118 -17.26 8.94 -8.05
C LEU A 118 -16.67 9.39 -6.73
N THR A 119 -17.40 10.22 -6.02
CA THR A 119 -17.11 10.57 -4.63
C THR A 119 -17.44 9.41 -3.68
N TYR A 120 -16.94 9.47 -2.45
CA TYR A 120 -17.30 8.48 -1.41
C TYR A 120 -18.82 8.36 -1.23
N LEU A 121 -19.56 9.48 -1.26
CA LEU A 121 -21.02 9.45 -1.12
C LEU A 121 -21.72 8.82 -2.32
N GLU A 122 -21.28 9.11 -3.54
CA GLU A 122 -21.87 8.53 -4.75
C GLU A 122 -21.58 7.04 -4.86
N LEU A 123 -20.37 6.61 -4.49
CA LEU A 123 -20.00 5.20 -4.47
C LEU A 123 -20.79 4.42 -3.40
N TYR A 124 -21.11 5.06 -2.26
CA TYR A 124 -21.92 4.45 -1.20
C TYR A 124 -23.39 4.25 -1.56
N ASN A 125 -23.96 5.13 -2.38
CA ASN A 125 -25.38 5.07 -2.75
C ASN A 125 -25.66 4.22 -4.00
N ARG A 126 -24.65 3.62 -4.61
CA ARG A 126 -24.79 2.71 -5.76
C ARG A 126 -25.04 1.29 -5.33
#